data_AF-A0A645CNX3-F1
#
_entry.id   AF-A0A645CNX3-F1
#
_cell.length_a   1.000
_cell.length_b   1.000
_cell.length_c   1.000
_cell.angle_alpha   90.00
_cell.angle_beta   90.00
_cell.angle_gamma   90.00
#
_symmetry.space_group_name_H-M   'P 1'
#
loop_
_entity.id
_entity.type
_entity.pdbx_description
1 polymer ?
#
loop_
_entity_poly.entity_id
_entity_poly.type
_entity_poly.pdbx_seq_one_letter_code
_entity_poly.pdbx_strand_id
1 'polypeptide(L)'
;MKDIDWILPFVRASYCNHINNLLKKDMEISLQQNILEKEMTFAQTKELLDHLCTLKEAEMMDLQRFVPNNKQQLRRAVNRQSKILRSFTDVLLKEQRIALGLSAEPNNTTLPPALSSDRIPVRLFRGPFNARGSLEKHPKVLQTQYQTLFRDFPSLRSCNNQLLYWTDGKRSLSEICRLTTLETGIPCVKFAEPYFQILHEMHLISWK
;
A
#
# COMPACT_ATOMS: atom_id res chain seq x y z
N MET A 1 9.12 6.94 35.58
CA MET A 1 8.00 6.96 34.61
C MET A 1 8.54 6.31 33.34
N LYS A 2 8.22 5.06 32.95
CA LYS A 2 6.94 4.44 32.52
C LYS A 2 6.29 5.07 31.27
N ASP A 3 7.10 5.59 30.35
CA ASP A 3 6.62 6.32 29.16
C ASP A 3 6.32 5.48 27.91
N ILE A 4 6.42 4.14 27.96
CA ILE A 4 6.06 3.28 26.81
C ILE A 4 4.54 3.08 26.73
N ASP A 5 3.85 3.04 27.87
CA ASP A 5 2.45 2.63 27.94
C ASP A 5 1.48 3.65 27.36
N TRP A 6 1.87 4.93 27.20
CA TRP A 6 1.00 5.95 26.58
C TRP A 6 1.20 6.09 25.07
N ILE A 7 2.40 5.79 24.55
CA ILE A 7 2.70 5.92 23.11
C ILE A 7 2.00 4.83 22.30
N LEU A 8 2.02 3.59 22.79
CA LEU A 8 1.47 2.45 22.06
C LEU A 8 -0.07 2.52 21.85
N PRO A 9 -0.89 2.97 22.82
CA PRO A 9 -2.31 3.22 22.59
C PRO A 9 -2.60 4.26 21.52
N PHE A 10 -1.74 5.29 21.38
CA PHE A 10 -1.90 6.31 20.33
C PHE A 10 -1.62 5.74 18.94
N VAL A 11 -0.52 4.98 18.80
CA VAL A 11 -0.19 4.25 17.57
C VAL A 11 -1.34 3.29 17.19
N ARG A 12 -1.91 2.58 18.17
CA ARG A 12 -3.09 1.74 17.98
C ARG A 12 -4.31 2.53 17.49
N ALA A 13 -4.64 3.66 18.12
CA ALA A 13 -5.82 4.45 17.75
C ALA A 13 -5.74 4.96 16.30
N SER A 14 -4.56 5.43 15.90
CA SER A 14 -4.30 5.85 14.51
C SER A 14 -4.51 4.70 13.51
N TYR A 15 -3.96 3.52 13.82
CA TYR A 15 -4.13 2.33 12.99
C TYR A 15 -5.59 1.87 12.90
N CYS A 16 -6.30 1.78 14.02
CA CYS A 16 -7.71 1.37 14.05
C CYS A 16 -8.59 2.34 13.24
N ASN A 17 -8.33 3.65 13.33
CA ASN A 17 -9.05 4.64 12.53
C ASN A 17 -8.73 4.50 11.03
N HIS A 18 -7.47 4.28 10.69
CA HIS A 18 -7.05 4.08 9.30
C HIS A 18 -7.72 2.86 8.65
N ILE A 19 -7.72 1.71 9.34
CA ILE A 19 -8.37 0.49 8.85
C ILE A 19 -9.87 0.66 8.73
N ASN A 20 -10.52 1.26 9.72
CA ASN A 20 -11.96 1.47 9.66
C ASN A 20 -12.36 2.33 8.44
N ASN A 21 -11.56 3.35 8.12
CA ASN A 21 -11.78 4.17 6.93
C ASN A 21 -11.48 3.44 5.61
N LEU A 22 -10.43 2.61 5.58
CA LEU A 22 -10.12 1.77 4.42
C LEU A 22 -11.26 0.79 4.14
N LEU A 23 -11.69 0.04 5.15
CA LEU A 23 -12.74 -0.96 5.03
C LEU A 23 -14.09 -0.36 4.63
N LYS A 24 -14.43 0.82 5.14
CA LYS A 24 -15.63 1.53 4.71
C LYS A 24 -15.59 1.88 3.22
N LYS A 25 -14.47 2.41 2.73
CA LYS A 25 -14.30 2.75 1.32
C LYS A 25 -14.33 1.50 0.43
N ASP A 26 -13.61 0.44 0.81
CA ASP A 26 -13.60 -0.82 0.08
C ASP A 26 -15.00 -1.43 0.02
N MET A 27 -15.77 -1.34 1.10
CA MET A 27 -17.15 -1.83 1.15
C MET A 27 -18.07 -1.03 0.22
N GLU A 28 -17.98 0.30 0.22
CA GLU A 28 -18.74 1.18 -0.69
C GLU A 28 -18.48 0.84 -2.16
N ILE A 29 -17.22 0.59 -2.51
CA ILE A 29 -16.81 0.21 -3.87
C ILE A 29 -17.30 -1.19 -4.23
N SER A 30 -17.17 -2.14 -3.31
CA SER A 30 -17.45 -3.56 -3.56
C SER A 30 -18.94 -3.89 -3.64
N LEU A 31 -19.82 -3.12 -2.98
CA LEU A 31 -21.26 -3.39 -2.99
C LEU A 31 -21.86 -3.35 -4.41
N GLN A 32 -21.28 -2.55 -5.31
CA GLN A 32 -21.72 -2.39 -6.70
C GLN A 32 -21.13 -3.42 -7.67
N GLN A 33 -20.20 -4.26 -7.21
CA GLN A 33 -19.45 -5.20 -8.03
C GLN A 33 -20.13 -6.58 -8.13
N ASN A 34 -19.71 -7.37 -9.12
CA ASN A 34 -20.13 -8.77 -9.23
C ASN A 34 -19.46 -9.65 -8.14
N ILE A 35 -19.91 -10.89 -7.98
CA ILE A 35 -19.43 -11.79 -6.90
C ILE A 35 -17.92 -12.07 -7.02
N LEU A 36 -17.42 -12.26 -8.24
CA LEU A 36 -16.01 -12.57 -8.51
C LEU A 36 -15.10 -11.40 -8.17
N GLU A 37 -15.54 -10.18 -8.50
CA GLU A 37 -14.88 -8.93 -8.13
C GLU A 37 -14.92 -8.68 -6.62
N LYS A 38 -16.03 -9.00 -5.94
CA LYS A 38 -16.12 -8.93 -4.47
C LYS A 38 -15.13 -9.87 -3.78
N GLU A 39 -14.98 -11.09 -4.29
CA GLU A 39 -13.99 -12.06 -3.79
C GLU A 39 -12.55 -11.55 -3.98
N MET A 40 -12.24 -10.99 -5.16
CA MET A 40 -10.93 -10.38 -5.42
C MET A 40 -10.65 -9.20 -4.50
N THR A 41 -11.62 -8.28 -4.36
CA THR A 41 -11.48 -7.11 -3.49
C THR A 41 -11.29 -7.55 -2.04
N PHE A 42 -12.07 -8.52 -1.54
CA PHE A 42 -11.89 -9.05 -0.19
C PHE A 42 -10.50 -9.69 0.02
N ALA A 43 -10.02 -10.49 -0.94
CA ALA A 43 -8.69 -11.10 -0.87
C ALA A 43 -7.58 -10.03 -0.82
N GLN A 44 -7.70 -9.00 -1.65
CA GLN A 44 -6.82 -7.84 -1.64
C GLN A 44 -6.89 -7.10 -0.31
N THR A 45 -8.07 -6.73 0.18
CA THR A 45 -8.23 -6.05 1.47
C THR A 45 -7.61 -6.87 2.62
N LYS A 46 -7.81 -8.18 2.66
CA LYS A 46 -7.18 -9.06 3.66
C LYS A 46 -5.66 -8.99 3.61
N GLU A 47 -5.09 -9.12 2.41
CA GLU A 47 -3.65 -9.05 2.19
C GLU A 47 -3.05 -7.69 2.57
N LEU A 48 -3.77 -6.59 2.29
CA LEU A 48 -3.40 -5.24 2.72
C LEU A 48 -3.33 -5.16 4.24
N LEU A 49 -4.37 -5.64 4.92
CA LEU A 49 -4.48 -5.54 6.37
C LEU A 49 -3.41 -6.37 7.07
N ASP A 50 -3.07 -7.53 6.52
CA ASP A 50 -1.93 -8.33 6.99
C ASP A 50 -0.62 -7.55 6.80
N HIS A 51 -0.41 -6.90 5.65
CA HIS A 51 0.77 -6.08 5.42
C HIS A 51 0.85 -4.89 6.39
N LEU A 52 -0.24 -4.14 6.56
CA LEU A 52 -0.31 -3.00 7.48
C LEU A 52 -0.10 -3.43 8.93
N CYS A 53 -0.62 -4.60 9.35
CA CYS A 53 -0.30 -5.21 10.64
C CYS A 53 1.23 -5.36 10.79
N THR A 54 1.89 -5.99 9.83
CA THR A 54 3.35 -6.25 9.90
C THR A 54 4.17 -4.97 9.92
N LEU A 55 3.78 -3.95 9.15
CA LEU A 55 4.44 -2.65 9.17
C LEU A 55 4.29 -1.96 10.53
N LYS A 56 3.09 -1.97 11.12
CA LYS A 56 2.89 -1.40 12.45
C LYS A 56 3.64 -2.16 13.54
N GLU A 57 3.74 -3.49 13.43
CA GLU A 57 4.59 -4.29 14.29
C GLU A 57 6.06 -3.84 14.20
N ALA A 58 6.57 -3.60 12.99
CA ALA A 58 7.93 -3.11 12.77
C ALA A 58 8.13 -1.68 13.31
N GLU A 59 7.20 -0.75 13.05
CA GLU A 59 7.25 0.62 13.59
C GLU A 59 7.27 0.63 15.13
N MET A 60 6.42 -0.18 15.76
CA MET A 60 6.39 -0.31 17.22
C MET A 60 7.69 -0.90 17.77
N MET A 61 8.33 -1.83 17.05
CA MET A 61 9.63 -2.38 17.41
C MET A 61 10.78 -1.38 17.23
N ASP A 62 10.68 -0.46 16.26
CA ASP A 62 11.66 0.61 16.06
C ASP A 62 11.70 1.61 17.22
N LEU A 63 10.63 1.70 18.03
CA LEU A 63 10.62 2.46 19.28
C LEU A 63 11.66 1.98 20.29
N GLN A 64 12.25 0.79 20.10
CA GLN A 64 13.36 0.27 20.91
C GLN A 64 14.57 1.23 20.92
N ARG A 65 14.73 2.05 19.88
CA ARG A 65 15.80 3.07 19.80
C ARG A 65 15.66 4.14 20.89
N PHE A 66 14.44 4.45 21.30
CA PHE A 66 14.15 5.47 22.31
C PHE A 66 14.09 4.91 23.74
N VAL A 67 14.05 3.59 23.91
CA VAL A 67 14.03 2.95 25.24
C VAL A 67 15.05 1.80 25.34
N PRO A 68 16.36 2.11 25.30
CA PRO A 68 17.42 1.11 25.24
C PRO A 68 17.53 0.22 26.49
N ASN A 69 17.11 0.73 27.66
CA ASN A 69 17.29 0.05 28.95
C ASN A 69 16.12 -0.89 29.32
N ASN A 70 14.97 -0.82 28.62
CA ASN A 70 13.77 -1.62 28.91
C ASN A 70 13.29 -2.47 27.72
N LYS A 71 14.22 -3.01 26.92
CA LYS A 71 13.90 -3.77 25.69
C LYS A 71 12.92 -4.92 25.91
N GLN A 72 13.04 -5.65 27.02
CA GLN A 72 12.17 -6.80 27.30
C GLN A 72 10.74 -6.37 27.65
N GLN A 73 10.58 -5.27 28.39
CA GLN A 73 9.25 -4.70 28.67
C GLN A 73 8.61 -4.15 27.40
N LEU A 74 9.39 -3.46 26.55
CA LEU A 74 8.91 -2.98 25.25
C LEU A 74 8.45 -4.15 24.37
N ARG A 75 9.24 -5.21 24.20
CA ARG A 75 8.84 -6.39 23.41
C ARG A 75 7.53 -7.00 23.91
N ARG A 76 7.34 -7.12 25.24
CA ARG A 76 6.09 -7.62 25.83
C ARG A 76 4.91 -6.70 25.52
N ALA A 77 5.11 -5.38 25.62
CA ALA A 77 4.09 -4.38 25.33
C ALA A 77 3.72 -4.39 23.83
N VAL A 78 4.71 -4.41 22.94
CA VAL A 78 4.50 -4.53 21.48
C VAL A 78 3.73 -5.81 21.17
N ASN A 79 4.18 -6.98 21.64
CA ASN A 79 3.47 -8.24 21.40
C ASN A 79 2.01 -8.22 21.87
N ARG A 80 1.73 -7.58 23.01
CA ARG A 80 0.36 -7.42 23.50
C ARG A 80 -0.47 -6.54 22.55
N GLN A 81 0.08 -5.44 22.08
CA GLN A 81 -0.60 -4.53 21.15
C GLN A 81 -0.79 -5.17 19.78
N SER A 82 0.22 -5.85 19.24
CA SER A 82 0.13 -6.64 18.00
C SER A 82 -1.03 -7.65 18.04
N LYS A 83 -1.19 -8.37 19.16
CA LYS A 83 -2.33 -9.28 19.36
C LYS A 83 -3.67 -8.55 19.32
N ILE A 84 -3.76 -7.38 19.94
CA ILE A 84 -4.98 -6.56 19.91
C ILE A 84 -5.28 -6.10 18.47
N LEU A 85 -4.27 -5.61 17.76
CA LEU A 85 -4.40 -5.17 16.37
C LEU A 85 -4.92 -6.28 15.47
N ARG A 86 -4.29 -7.47 15.54
CA ARG A 86 -4.71 -8.64 14.77
C ARG A 86 -6.14 -9.06 15.10
N SER A 87 -6.48 -9.16 16.39
CA SER A 87 -7.85 -9.52 16.80
C SER A 87 -8.91 -8.53 16.29
N PHE A 88 -8.58 -7.23 16.27
CA PHE A 88 -9.47 -6.19 15.75
C PHE A 88 -9.61 -6.28 14.23
N THR A 89 -8.49 -6.48 13.52
CA THR A 89 -8.45 -6.71 12.07
C THR A 89 -9.28 -7.94 11.68
N ASP A 90 -9.15 -9.05 12.41
CA ASP A 90 -9.89 -10.29 12.16
C ASP A 90 -11.40 -10.10 12.32
N VAL A 91 -11.83 -9.36 13.34
CA VAL A 91 -13.24 -9.02 13.57
C VAL A 91 -13.80 -8.22 12.41
N LEU A 92 -13.08 -7.17 11.97
CA LEU A 92 -13.54 -6.32 10.87
C LEU A 92 -13.55 -7.05 9.52
N LEU A 93 -12.56 -7.91 9.26
CA LEU A 93 -12.56 -8.77 8.08
C LEU A 93 -13.75 -9.73 8.08
N LYS A 94 -14.08 -10.31 9.24
CA LYS A 94 -15.26 -11.16 9.37
C LYS A 94 -16.55 -10.39 9.09
N GLU A 95 -16.69 -9.18 9.61
CA GLU A 95 -17.84 -8.30 9.35
C GLU A 95 -17.94 -7.94 7.86
N GLN A 96 -16.83 -7.53 7.24
CA GLN A 96 -16.78 -7.22 5.81
C GLN A 96 -17.17 -8.43 4.95
N ARG A 97 -16.67 -9.62 5.27
CA ARG A 97 -17.01 -10.85 4.55
C ARG A 97 -18.52 -11.13 4.58
N ILE A 98 -19.13 -10.97 5.76
CA ILE A 98 -20.58 -11.13 5.96
C ILE A 98 -21.33 -10.07 5.14
N ALA A 99 -20.89 -8.81 5.19
CA ALA A 99 -21.51 -7.70 4.45
C ALA A 99 -21.43 -7.89 2.92
N LEU A 100 -20.35 -8.49 2.42
CA LEU A 100 -20.16 -8.81 1.00
C LEU A 100 -20.95 -10.06 0.55
N GLY A 101 -21.55 -10.82 1.47
CA GLY A 101 -22.29 -12.04 1.17
C GLY A 101 -21.41 -13.24 0.81
N LEU A 102 -20.12 -13.22 1.20
CA LEU A 102 -19.17 -14.28 0.88
C LEU A 102 -19.31 -15.44 1.87
N SER A 103 -19.64 -16.63 1.36
CA SER A 103 -19.88 -17.84 2.16
C SER A 103 -18.58 -18.44 2.75
N ALA A 104 -17.46 -18.29 2.05
CA ALA A 104 -16.14 -18.79 2.45
C ALA A 104 -15.06 -17.72 2.26
N GLU A 105 -13.87 -17.95 2.82
CA GLU A 105 -12.70 -17.14 2.45
C GLU A 105 -12.30 -17.48 1.00
N PRO A 106 -12.09 -16.48 0.13
CA PRO A 106 -11.67 -16.72 -1.25
C PRO A 106 -10.26 -17.32 -1.29
N ASN A 107 -10.04 -18.25 -2.23
CA ASN A 107 -8.72 -18.85 -2.44
C ASN A 107 -7.74 -17.81 -3.02
N ASN A 108 -6.52 -17.77 -2.49
CA ASN A 108 -5.43 -16.83 -2.84
C ASN A 108 -4.97 -16.85 -4.32
N THR A 109 -5.63 -17.62 -5.20
CA THR A 109 -5.18 -17.85 -6.58
C THR A 109 -5.50 -16.69 -7.51
N THR A 110 -6.31 -15.72 -7.09
CA THR A 110 -6.74 -14.57 -7.90
C THR A 110 -5.84 -13.35 -7.71
N LEU A 111 -4.52 -13.56 -7.59
CA LEU A 111 -3.58 -12.45 -7.67
C LEU A 111 -3.56 -11.90 -9.11
N PRO A 112 -3.52 -10.56 -9.29
CA PRO A 112 -3.49 -9.97 -10.61
C PRO A 112 -2.27 -10.46 -11.41
N PRO A 113 -2.37 -10.49 -12.76
CA PRO A 113 -1.30 -11.01 -13.60
C PRO A 113 0.02 -10.31 -13.30
N ALA A 114 1.09 -11.10 -13.16
CA ALA A 114 2.44 -10.61 -12.99
C ALA A 114 2.79 -9.62 -14.11
N LEU A 115 3.46 -8.51 -13.75
CA LEU A 115 4.00 -7.57 -14.72
C LEU A 115 5.00 -8.28 -15.65
N SER A 116 5.12 -7.78 -16.87
CA SER A 116 6.00 -8.37 -17.88
C SER A 116 7.50 -8.24 -17.53
N SER A 117 7.83 -7.32 -16.63
CA SER A 117 9.17 -7.03 -16.14
C SER A 117 9.11 -6.76 -14.64
N ASP A 118 9.83 -7.55 -13.84
CA ASP A 118 9.86 -7.41 -12.37
C ASP A 118 11.12 -6.70 -11.85
N ARG A 119 11.52 -5.63 -12.53
CA ARG A 119 12.69 -4.82 -12.16
C ARG A 119 12.45 -4.07 -10.86
N ILE A 120 13.54 -3.72 -10.17
CA ILE A 120 13.50 -2.95 -8.92
C ILE A 120 13.79 -1.49 -9.23
N PRO A 121 12.80 -0.58 -9.15
CA PRO A 121 13.03 0.84 -9.35
C PRO A 121 13.65 1.49 -8.11
N VAL A 122 14.67 2.32 -8.32
CA VAL A 122 15.38 3.08 -7.29
C VAL A 122 15.14 4.57 -7.52
N ARG A 123 14.56 5.26 -6.54
CA ARG A 123 14.29 6.70 -6.64
C ARG A 123 15.57 7.54 -6.54
N LEU A 124 15.81 8.40 -7.52
CA LEU A 124 17.01 9.24 -7.61
C LEU A 124 16.84 10.65 -7.01
N PHE A 125 15.63 11.01 -6.59
CA PHE A 125 15.34 12.32 -6.01
C PHE A 125 14.84 12.21 -4.55
N ARG A 126 14.88 13.36 -3.87
CA ARG A 126 14.36 13.56 -2.52
C ARG A 126 13.28 14.65 -2.55
N GLY A 127 12.26 14.52 -1.70
CA GLY A 127 11.19 15.49 -1.59
C GLY A 127 9.96 15.19 -2.47
N PRO A 128 8.99 16.12 -2.50
CA PRO A 128 7.75 15.95 -3.24
C PRO A 128 8.02 15.90 -4.75
N PHE A 129 7.35 14.99 -5.44
CA PHE A 129 7.45 14.86 -6.87
C PHE A 129 6.63 15.94 -7.57
N ASN A 130 7.29 16.77 -8.39
CA ASN A 130 6.61 17.68 -9.30
C ASN A 130 6.95 17.29 -10.75
N ALA A 131 6.04 16.53 -11.38
CA ALA A 131 6.22 16.04 -12.74
C ALA A 131 6.43 17.18 -13.75
N ARG A 132 5.74 18.31 -13.57
CA ARG A 132 5.65 19.37 -14.59
C ARG A 132 7.01 19.98 -14.92
N GLY A 133 7.75 20.42 -13.90
CA GLY A 133 9.04 21.07 -14.10
C GLY A 133 10.15 20.13 -14.59
N SER A 134 10.03 18.82 -14.34
CA SER A 134 10.95 17.84 -14.88
C SER A 134 10.58 17.48 -16.33
N LEU A 135 9.29 17.31 -16.63
CA LEU A 135 8.78 16.90 -17.94
C LEU A 135 9.04 17.95 -19.03
N GLU A 136 8.95 19.24 -18.70
CA GLU A 136 9.20 20.34 -19.64
C GLU A 136 10.65 20.39 -20.17
N LYS A 137 11.61 19.79 -19.44
CA LYS A 137 13.03 19.72 -19.85
C LYS A 137 13.31 18.60 -20.86
N HIS A 138 12.34 17.73 -21.10
CA HIS A 138 12.48 16.54 -21.93
C HIS A 138 11.76 16.70 -23.29
N PRO A 139 12.10 15.87 -24.30
CA PRO A 139 11.53 15.97 -25.64
C PRO A 139 10.00 15.91 -25.66
N LYS A 140 9.37 16.62 -26.60
CA LYS A 140 7.90 16.65 -26.76
C LYS A 140 7.27 15.26 -26.86
N VAL A 141 7.98 14.29 -27.46
CA VAL A 141 7.53 12.90 -27.55
C VAL A 141 7.25 12.30 -26.17
N LEU A 142 8.18 12.49 -25.21
CA LEU A 142 8.03 12.01 -23.84
C LEU A 142 6.89 12.73 -23.11
N GLN A 143 6.72 14.03 -23.37
CA GLN A 143 5.60 14.81 -22.84
C GLN A 143 4.26 14.26 -23.33
N THR A 144 4.15 13.93 -24.62
CA THR A 144 2.95 13.33 -25.21
C THR A 144 2.68 11.92 -24.68
N GLN A 145 3.72 11.11 -24.47
CA GLN A 145 3.59 9.78 -23.86
C GLN A 145 3.04 9.87 -22.43
N TYR A 146 3.60 10.77 -21.61
CA TYR A 146 3.10 11.02 -20.25
C TYR A 146 1.64 11.48 -20.26
N GLN A 147 1.28 12.45 -21.10
CA GLN A 147 -0.11 12.93 -21.21
C GLN A 147 -1.07 11.84 -21.67
N THR A 148 -0.67 11.04 -22.66
CA THR A 148 -1.45 9.91 -23.18
C THR A 148 -1.70 8.87 -22.10
N LEU A 149 -0.67 8.50 -21.34
CA LEU A 149 -0.80 7.52 -20.26
C LEU A 149 -1.84 7.94 -19.22
N PHE A 150 -1.82 9.20 -18.77
CA PHE A 150 -2.82 9.69 -17.80
C PHE A 150 -4.20 9.95 -18.39
N ARG A 151 -4.31 10.14 -19.71
CA ARG A 151 -5.60 10.18 -20.40
C ARG A 151 -6.24 8.80 -20.45
N ASP A 152 -5.43 7.77 -20.72
CA ASP A 152 -5.91 6.40 -20.86
C ASP A 152 -6.20 5.76 -19.49
N PHE A 153 -5.56 6.24 -18.42
CA PHE A 153 -5.77 5.80 -17.03
C PHE A 153 -6.05 6.98 -16.06
N PRO A 154 -7.21 7.65 -16.15
CA PRO A 154 -7.48 8.87 -15.37
C PRO A 154 -7.56 8.63 -13.86
N SER A 155 -8.04 7.46 -13.43
CA SER A 155 -8.16 7.08 -12.02
C SER A 155 -6.81 6.91 -11.32
N LEU A 156 -5.73 6.63 -12.07
CA LEU A 156 -4.39 6.40 -11.51
C LEU A 156 -3.59 7.68 -11.29
N ARG A 157 -4.12 8.85 -11.68
CA ARG A 157 -3.46 10.14 -11.44
C ARG A 157 -3.27 10.43 -9.95
N SER A 158 -4.20 9.98 -9.09
CA SER A 158 -4.10 10.12 -7.63
C SER A 158 -3.11 9.13 -7.01
N CYS A 159 -2.79 8.01 -7.68
CA CYS A 159 -1.93 6.95 -7.15
C CYS A 159 -0.42 7.21 -7.34
N ASN A 160 -0.03 8.28 -8.04
CA ASN A 160 1.38 8.58 -8.32
C ASN A 160 2.23 8.68 -7.05
N ASN A 161 1.68 9.28 -5.99
CA ASN A 161 2.40 9.44 -4.73
C ASN A 161 2.65 8.08 -4.06
N GLN A 162 1.69 7.17 -4.10
CA GLN A 162 1.80 5.82 -3.56
C GLN A 162 2.82 4.98 -4.35
N LEU A 163 2.75 5.01 -5.68
CA LEU A 163 3.74 4.33 -6.54
C LEU A 163 5.17 4.81 -6.22
N LEU A 164 5.37 6.12 -6.13
CA LEU A 164 6.66 6.74 -5.81
C LEU A 164 7.09 6.57 -4.35
N TYR A 165 6.14 6.40 -3.43
CA TYR A 165 6.40 6.10 -2.02
C TYR A 165 7.03 4.71 -1.87
N TRP A 166 6.48 3.72 -2.57
CA TRP A 166 6.99 2.34 -2.56
C TRP A 166 8.26 2.13 -3.38
N THR A 167 8.71 3.14 -4.13
CA THR A 167 9.95 3.13 -4.91
C THR A 167 11.18 3.35 -4.02
N ASP A 168 11.47 2.38 -3.16
CA ASP A 168 12.56 2.45 -2.18
C ASP A 168 13.85 1.72 -2.60
N GLY A 169 13.86 1.14 -3.80
CA GLY A 169 14.97 0.35 -4.32
C GLY A 169 15.11 -1.04 -3.72
N LYS A 170 14.09 -1.53 -2.99
CA LYS A 170 14.06 -2.89 -2.43
C LYS A 170 12.99 -3.77 -3.07
N ARG A 171 11.88 -3.15 -3.52
CA ARG A 171 10.70 -3.84 -4.03
C ARG A 171 10.70 -3.88 -5.54
N SER A 172 10.23 -4.98 -6.10
CA SER A 172 10.02 -5.09 -7.54
C SER A 172 8.77 -4.34 -7.98
N LEU A 173 8.65 -4.07 -9.28
CA LEU A 173 7.47 -3.41 -9.83
C LEU A 173 6.17 -4.15 -9.50
N SER A 174 6.16 -5.49 -9.53
CA SER A 174 4.94 -6.26 -9.22
C SER A 174 4.54 -6.07 -7.76
N GLU A 175 5.51 -6.04 -6.85
CA GLU A 175 5.27 -5.78 -5.44
C GLU A 175 4.78 -4.34 -5.20
N ILE A 176 5.38 -3.36 -5.87
CA ILE A 176 4.92 -1.95 -5.80
C ILE A 176 3.49 -1.82 -6.33
N CYS A 177 3.18 -2.48 -7.45
CA CYS A 177 1.83 -2.52 -8.01
C CYS A 177 0.84 -3.12 -7.04
N ARG A 178 1.20 -4.29 -6.47
CA ARG A 178 0.39 -4.98 -5.48
C ARG A 178 0.11 -4.05 -4.31
N LEU A 179 1.14 -3.51 -3.66
CA LEU A 179 1.00 -2.60 -2.52
C LEU A 179 0.18 -1.35 -2.84
N THR A 180 0.37 -0.76 -4.02
CA THR A 180 -0.40 0.41 -4.45
C THR A 180 -1.87 0.08 -4.68
N THR A 181 -2.14 -1.04 -5.34
CA THR A 181 -3.52 -1.50 -5.58
C THR A 181 -4.20 -1.88 -4.26
N LEU A 182 -3.46 -2.48 -3.34
CA LEU A 182 -3.92 -2.74 -1.98
C LEU A 182 -4.29 -1.42 -1.28
N GLU A 183 -3.44 -0.40 -1.29
CA GLU A 183 -3.70 0.87 -0.59
C GLU A 183 -4.79 1.74 -1.22
N THR A 184 -4.96 1.66 -2.54
CA THR A 184 -5.82 2.59 -3.29
C THR A 184 -7.09 1.94 -3.81
N GLY A 185 -7.18 0.61 -3.81
CA GLY A 185 -8.25 -0.15 -4.45
C GLY A 185 -8.23 -0.11 -5.99
N ILE A 186 -7.22 0.52 -6.60
CA ILE A 186 -7.16 0.72 -8.05
C ILE A 186 -6.06 -0.16 -8.65
N PRO A 187 -6.40 -1.14 -9.52
CA PRO A 187 -5.42 -1.96 -10.24
C PRO A 187 -4.50 -1.09 -11.10
N CYS A 188 -3.19 -1.17 -10.88
CA CYS A 188 -2.21 -0.34 -11.58
C CYS A 188 -1.24 -1.13 -12.47
N VAL A 189 -1.44 -2.44 -12.63
CA VAL A 189 -0.56 -3.35 -13.39
C VAL A 189 -0.32 -2.85 -14.83
N LYS A 190 -1.36 -2.44 -15.55
CA LYS A 190 -1.22 -1.94 -16.94
C LYS A 190 -0.56 -0.56 -17.03
N PHE A 191 -0.47 0.16 -15.92
CA PHE A 191 0.01 1.54 -15.86
C PHE A 191 1.43 1.64 -15.33
N ALA A 192 1.80 0.81 -14.35
CA ALA A 192 3.05 0.99 -13.63
C ALA A 192 4.27 0.83 -14.54
N GLU A 193 4.32 -0.20 -15.36
CA GLU A 193 5.47 -0.41 -16.26
C GLU A 193 5.72 0.79 -17.20
N PRO A 194 4.74 1.28 -18.00
CA PRO A 194 4.96 2.47 -18.83
C PRO A 194 5.20 3.74 -17.99
N TYR A 195 4.58 3.86 -16.81
CA TYR A 195 4.82 4.99 -15.93
C TYR A 195 6.27 5.05 -15.43
N PHE A 196 6.77 3.94 -14.88
CA PHE A 196 8.14 3.86 -14.39
C PHE A 196 9.16 3.96 -15.53
N GLN A 197 8.85 3.46 -16.73
CA GLN A 197 9.70 3.67 -17.90
C GLN A 197 9.85 5.16 -18.24
N ILE A 198 8.75 5.94 -18.23
CA ILE A 198 8.82 7.39 -18.42
C ILE A 198 9.64 8.05 -17.31
N LEU A 199 9.45 7.65 -16.05
CA LEU A 199 10.25 8.18 -14.94
C LEU A 199 11.76 7.88 -15.08
N HIS A 200 12.09 6.73 -15.65
CA HIS A 200 13.48 6.34 -15.91
C HIS A 200 14.08 7.22 -17.01
N GLU A 201 13.37 7.45 -18.11
CA GLU A 201 13.76 8.37 -19.18
C GLU A 201 13.89 9.82 -18.69
N MET A 202 13.08 10.19 -17.69
CA MET A 202 13.18 11.49 -17.04
C MET A 202 14.38 11.62 -16.07
N HIS A 203 15.15 10.54 -15.86
CA HIS A 203 16.23 10.42 -14.87
C HIS A 203 15.77 10.63 -13.41
N LEU A 204 14.54 10.25 -13.10
CA LEU A 204 13.96 10.33 -11.76
C LEU A 204 14.09 9.01 -10.98
N ILE A 205 14.25 7.91 -11.71
CA ILE A 205 14.52 6.59 -11.15
C ILE A 205 15.67 5.94 -11.94
N SER A 206 16.30 4.93 -11.34
CA SER A 206 17.13 3.95 -12.04
C SER A 206 16.59 2.55 -11.83
N TRP A 207 16.91 1.62 -12.74
CA TRP A 207 16.66 0.19 -12.54
C TRP A 207 17.83 -0.45 -11.80
N LYS A 208 17.53 -1.40 -10.92
CA LYS A 208 18.50 -2.30 -10.29
C LYS A 208 18.31 -3.73 -10.81
#